data_AF-A0A8E0QX29-F1
#
_entry.id   AF-A0A8E0QX29-F1
#
_cell.length_a   1.000
_cell.length_b   1.000
_cell.length_c   1.000
_cell.angle_alpha   90.00
_cell.angle_beta   90.00
_cell.angle_gamma   90.00
#
_symmetry.space_group_name_H-M   'P 1'
#
loop_
_entity.id
_entity.type
_entity.pdbx_description
1 polymer ?
#
loop_
_entity_poly.entity_id
_entity_poly.type
_entity_poly.pdbx_seq_one_letter_code
_entity_poly.pdbx_strand_id
1 'polypeptide(L)'
;MDISTTIDPNDLFSAKGLVVVITGGGSGIGLAITSCLSQAGAAHIYILGRHLSTLQEAATSVGTAVVPIQCDITSQASVSAAVAKIEAEIGYIDVLINNAGVQGPDHKPARDAETIEELQRILLTDPEGWQPTFAANSSAVVGVSAAFLKLLDAGNRRRGWEGGKIPLGRPRRRDITVFAKEGTALNDERSSQIITVGSISGLNRFITAGLAYGASKAAAIHLSKMLT
;
A
#
# COMPACT_ATOMS: atom_id res chain seq x y z
N MET A 1 -13.17 24.45 6.60
CA MET A 1 -11.79 24.47 7.10
C MET A 1 -11.77 25.51 8.20
N ASP A 2 -11.72 25.07 9.45
CA ASP A 2 -11.75 25.97 10.60
C ASP A 2 -10.35 26.54 10.82
N ILE A 3 -10.19 27.83 10.50
CA ILE A 3 -8.92 28.55 10.64
C ILE A 3 -8.56 28.87 12.10
N SER A 4 -9.48 28.60 13.05
CA SER A 4 -9.28 28.83 14.47
C SER A 4 -8.81 27.58 15.22
N THR A 5 -8.81 26.41 14.57
CA THR A 5 -8.29 25.18 15.15
C THR A 5 -6.77 25.28 15.32
N THR A 6 -6.29 25.24 16.56
CA THR A 6 -4.86 25.21 16.87
C THR A 6 -4.23 23.93 16.36
N ILE A 7 -3.19 24.05 15.52
CA ILE A 7 -2.39 22.91 15.05
C ILE A 7 -1.27 22.68 16.07
N ASP A 8 -1.16 21.46 16.62
CA ASP A 8 0.03 21.03 17.36
C ASP A 8 1.09 20.53 16.35
N PRO A 9 2.23 21.23 16.19
CA PRO A 9 3.28 20.81 15.27
C PRO A 9 3.85 19.41 15.59
N ASN A 10 3.78 18.96 16.84
CA ASN A 10 4.30 17.65 17.24
C ASN A 10 3.43 16.49 16.74
N ASP A 11 2.15 16.75 16.49
CA ASP A 11 1.19 15.73 16.05
C ASP A 11 0.91 15.75 14.54
N LEU A 12 1.47 16.73 13.80
CA LEU A 12 1.17 16.94 12.37
C LEU A 12 1.45 15.70 11.49
N PHE A 13 2.47 14.91 11.85
CA PHE A 13 2.86 13.69 11.15
C PHE A 13 2.66 12.42 11.98
N SER A 14 1.85 12.51 13.04
CA SER A 14 1.66 11.41 13.97
C SER A 14 0.87 10.25 13.35
N ALA A 15 1.43 9.05 13.46
CA ALA A 15 0.74 7.80 13.16
C ALA A 15 0.07 7.20 14.41
N LYS A 16 0.07 7.93 15.54
CA LYS A 16 -0.51 7.47 16.81
C LYS A 16 -1.91 6.90 16.64
N GLY A 17 -2.12 5.67 17.11
CA GLY A 17 -3.42 4.99 17.07
C GLY A 17 -3.84 4.46 15.69
N LEU A 18 -2.98 4.54 14.68
CA LEU A 18 -3.23 3.94 13.37
C LEU A 18 -2.84 2.47 13.35
N VAL A 19 -3.67 1.68 12.66
CA VAL A 19 -3.40 0.31 12.25
C VAL A 19 -3.11 0.30 10.75
N VAL A 20 -1.90 -0.09 10.38
CA VAL A 20 -1.39 0.03 9.00
C VAL A 20 -1.10 -1.34 8.43
N VAL A 21 -1.40 -1.53 7.15
CA VAL A 21 -1.04 -2.71 6.36
C VAL A 21 -0.12 -2.29 5.24
N ILE A 22 1.04 -2.94 5.10
CA ILE A 22 2.06 -2.61 4.09
C ILE A 22 2.43 -3.87 3.32
N THR A 23 2.12 -3.89 2.03
CA THR A 23 2.65 -4.95 1.16
C THR A 23 4.11 -4.67 0.83
N GLY A 24 4.97 -5.70 0.90
CA GLY A 24 6.42 -5.54 0.72
C GLY A 24 7.08 -4.77 1.86
N GLY A 25 6.48 -4.73 3.05
CA GLY A 25 7.00 -3.96 4.21
C GLY A 25 8.30 -4.47 4.82
N GLY A 26 8.82 -5.62 4.37
CA GLY A 26 10.04 -6.24 4.93
C GLY A 26 11.36 -5.79 4.32
N SER A 27 11.36 -5.05 3.20
CA SER A 27 12.61 -4.66 2.54
C SER A 27 12.51 -3.31 1.79
N GLY A 28 13.66 -2.75 1.43
CA GLY A 28 13.78 -1.54 0.61
C GLY A 28 12.91 -0.38 1.10
N ILE A 29 12.15 0.21 0.18
CA ILE A 29 11.22 1.32 0.48
C ILE A 29 10.14 0.90 1.49
N GLY A 30 9.64 -0.33 1.41
CA GLY A 30 8.61 -0.81 2.34
C GLY A 30 9.11 -0.91 3.78
N LEU A 31 10.36 -1.33 3.98
CA LEU A 31 10.99 -1.35 5.30
C LEU A 31 11.21 0.06 5.84
N ALA A 32 11.64 0.99 4.98
CA ALA A 32 11.77 2.40 5.36
C ALA A 32 10.42 3.00 5.80
N ILE A 33 9.35 2.75 5.05
CA ILE A 33 7.98 3.17 5.42
C ILE A 33 7.56 2.54 6.76
N THR A 34 7.80 1.24 6.93
CA THR A 34 7.50 0.51 8.17
C THR A 34 8.20 1.14 9.37
N SER A 35 9.50 1.43 9.23
CA SER A 35 10.30 2.07 10.28
C SER A 35 9.80 3.47 10.61
N CYS A 36 9.54 4.31 9.61
CA CYS A 36 9.02 5.66 9.81
C CYS A 36 7.66 5.67 10.52
N LEU A 37 6.73 4.79 10.13
CA LEU A 37 5.41 4.72 10.76
C LEU A 37 5.49 4.20 12.21
N SER A 38 6.40 3.26 12.48
CA SER A 38 6.65 2.79 13.85
C SER A 38 7.17 3.92 14.73
N GLN A 39 8.15 4.69 14.23
CA GLN A 39 8.70 5.86 14.93
C GLN A 39 7.68 7.00 15.09
N ALA A 40 6.74 7.13 14.14
CA ALA A 40 5.61 8.06 14.22
C ALA A 40 4.48 7.58 15.14
N GLY A 41 4.61 6.43 15.79
CA GLY A 41 3.70 5.96 16.83
C GLY A 41 2.52 5.10 16.35
N ALA A 42 2.57 4.53 15.15
CA ALA A 42 1.56 3.57 14.69
C ALA A 42 1.34 2.48 15.74
N ALA A 43 0.07 2.20 16.07
CA ALA A 43 -0.29 1.24 17.11
C ALA A 43 -0.01 -0.19 16.67
N HIS A 44 -0.30 -0.50 15.40
CA HIS A 44 -0.03 -1.79 14.78
C HIS A 44 0.39 -1.62 13.33
N ILE A 45 1.39 -2.38 12.88
CA ILE A 45 1.85 -2.39 11.48
C ILE A 45 1.95 -3.83 11.00
N TYR A 46 1.06 -4.23 10.09
CA TYR A 46 1.11 -5.52 9.42
C TYR A 46 1.96 -5.42 8.16
N ILE A 47 3.07 -6.15 8.10
CA ILE A 47 3.91 -6.23 6.90
C ILE A 47 3.67 -7.55 6.16
N LEU A 48 3.32 -7.45 4.88
CA LEU A 48 2.95 -8.58 4.04
C LEU A 48 4.06 -8.87 3.03
N GLY A 49 4.38 -10.14 2.81
CA GLY A 49 5.36 -10.54 1.80
C GLY A 49 5.56 -12.04 1.72
N ARG A 50 6.22 -12.52 0.66
CA ARG A 50 6.38 -13.95 0.38
C ARG A 50 7.41 -14.64 1.28
N HIS A 51 8.46 -13.92 1.66
CA HIS A 51 9.59 -14.45 2.43
C HIS A 51 9.40 -14.12 3.92
N LEU A 52 8.89 -15.08 4.68
CA LEU A 52 8.57 -14.87 6.09
C LEU A 52 9.81 -14.51 6.93
N SER A 53 10.97 -15.10 6.65
CA SER A 53 12.23 -14.78 7.34
C SER A 53 12.59 -13.30 7.22
N THR A 54 12.54 -12.73 6.01
CA THR A 54 12.79 -11.30 5.76
C THR A 54 11.80 -10.42 6.53
N LEU A 55 10.53 -10.81 6.60
CA LEU A 55 9.53 -10.06 7.38
C LEU A 55 9.80 -10.15 8.89
N GLN A 56 10.24 -11.31 9.38
CA GLN A 56 10.57 -11.49 10.80
C GLN A 56 11.80 -10.65 11.19
N GLU A 57 12.85 -10.65 10.37
CA GLU A 57 14.02 -9.78 10.56
C GLU A 57 13.63 -8.29 10.56
N ALA A 58 12.76 -7.87 9.65
CA ALA A 58 12.21 -6.52 9.61
C ALA A 58 11.43 -6.18 10.89
N ALA A 59 10.54 -7.07 11.35
CA ALA A 59 9.77 -6.86 12.57
C ALA A 59 10.67 -6.76 13.81
N THR A 60 11.69 -7.63 13.91
CA THR A 60 12.67 -7.59 15.00
C THR A 60 13.51 -6.31 14.98
N SER A 61 13.91 -5.81 13.80
CA SER A 61 14.74 -4.62 13.69
C SER A 61 13.98 -3.30 13.93
N VAL A 62 12.68 -3.25 13.61
CA VAL A 62 11.88 -2.03 13.75
C VAL A 62 11.23 -1.90 15.12
N GLY A 63 10.59 -2.95 15.65
CA GLY A 63 9.96 -2.90 16.96
C GLY A 63 8.69 -3.74 17.11
N THR A 64 8.18 -3.81 18.33
CA THR A 64 7.10 -4.71 18.75
C THR A 64 5.72 -4.42 18.12
N ALA A 65 5.53 -3.24 17.53
CA ALA A 65 4.30 -2.89 16.83
C ALA A 65 4.19 -3.57 15.44
N VAL A 66 5.27 -4.17 14.93
CA VAL A 66 5.34 -4.75 13.59
C VAL A 66 5.01 -6.25 13.63
N VAL A 67 3.97 -6.65 12.88
CA VAL A 67 3.48 -8.03 12.79
C VAL A 67 3.72 -8.56 11.37
N PRO A 68 4.60 -9.57 11.19
CA PRO A 68 4.84 -10.17 9.88
C PRO A 68 3.70 -11.13 9.50
N ILE A 69 3.23 -11.04 8.25
CA ILE A 69 2.27 -11.97 7.66
C ILE A 69 2.81 -12.45 6.31
N GLN A 70 3.05 -13.77 6.21
CA GLN A 70 3.38 -14.36 4.92
C GLN A 70 2.19 -14.23 3.96
N CYS A 71 2.39 -13.56 2.84
CA CYS A 71 1.34 -13.30 1.87
C CYS A 71 1.94 -13.12 0.46
N ASP A 72 1.38 -13.84 -0.50
CA ASP A 72 1.57 -13.57 -1.92
C ASP A 72 0.42 -12.69 -2.42
N ILE A 73 0.72 -11.43 -2.70
CA ILE A 73 -0.25 -10.43 -3.15
C ILE A 73 -0.85 -10.74 -4.52
N THR A 74 -0.26 -11.65 -5.30
CA THR A 74 -0.79 -12.10 -6.58
C THR A 74 -1.81 -13.24 -6.42
N SER A 75 -1.94 -13.80 -5.21
CA SER A 75 -2.89 -14.86 -4.88
C SER A 75 -4.04 -14.34 -4.03
N GLN A 76 -5.25 -14.32 -4.60
CA GLN A 76 -6.44 -13.86 -3.86
C GLN A 76 -6.71 -14.68 -2.59
N ALA A 77 -6.41 -15.99 -2.61
CA ALA A 77 -6.54 -16.85 -1.44
C ALA A 77 -5.54 -16.44 -0.34
N SER A 78 -4.29 -16.14 -0.70
CA SER A 78 -3.27 -15.69 0.24
C SER A 78 -3.62 -14.33 0.84
N VAL A 79 -4.08 -13.38 0.02
CA VAL A 79 -4.57 -12.07 0.49
C VAL A 79 -5.77 -12.23 1.42
N SER A 80 -6.73 -13.10 1.08
CA SER A 80 -7.91 -13.33 1.92
C SER A 80 -7.56 -13.94 3.27
N ALA A 81 -6.56 -14.84 3.32
CA ALA A 81 -6.05 -15.37 4.57
C ALA A 81 -5.39 -14.30 5.45
N ALA A 82 -4.63 -13.38 4.84
CA ALA A 82 -4.05 -12.23 5.56
C ALA A 82 -5.15 -11.29 6.11
N VAL A 83 -6.18 -10.99 5.31
CA VAL A 83 -7.34 -10.21 5.75
C VAL A 83 -8.05 -10.88 6.92
N ALA A 84 -8.35 -12.18 6.83
CA ALA A 84 -9.03 -12.91 7.89
C ALA A 84 -8.22 -12.94 9.20
N LYS A 85 -6.90 -13.07 9.11
CA LYS A 85 -6.01 -12.97 10.27
C LYS A 85 -6.11 -11.60 10.95
N ILE A 86 -6.00 -10.51 10.18
CA ILE A 86 -6.08 -9.14 10.71
C ILE A 86 -7.49 -8.85 11.27
N GLU A 87 -8.53 -9.35 10.60
CA GLU A 87 -9.91 -9.24 11.06
C GLU A 87 -10.11 -9.92 12.42
N ALA A 88 -9.55 -11.12 12.60
CA ALA A 88 -9.64 -11.85 13.87
C ALA A 88 -8.84 -11.20 15.00
N GLU A 89 -7.70 -10.57 14.69
CA GLU A 89 -6.83 -9.94 15.68
C GLU A 89 -7.31 -8.54 16.11
N ILE A 90 -7.63 -7.67 15.15
CA ILE A 90 -7.94 -6.24 15.38
C ILE A 90 -9.30 -5.83 14.81
N GLY A 91 -9.76 -6.46 13.72
CA GLY A 91 -11.08 -6.21 13.14
C GLY A 91 -11.20 -4.94 12.28
N TYR A 92 -10.13 -4.15 12.15
CA TYR A 92 -10.10 -2.94 11.32
C TYR A 92 -8.68 -2.60 10.88
N ILE A 93 -8.56 -1.74 9.87
CA ILE A 93 -7.31 -1.06 9.51
C ILE A 93 -7.63 0.41 9.15
N ASP A 94 -6.66 1.30 9.32
CA ASP A 94 -6.77 2.71 8.92
C ASP A 94 -6.05 2.99 7.60
N VAL A 95 -4.91 2.35 7.35
CA VAL A 95 -4.11 2.64 6.15
C VAL A 95 -3.68 1.35 5.48
N LEU A 96 -3.92 1.25 4.18
CA LEU A 96 -3.35 0.23 3.30
C LEU A 96 -2.30 0.86 2.39
N ILE A 97 -1.09 0.31 2.39
CA ILE A 97 0.00 0.73 1.53
C ILE A 97 0.32 -0.40 0.54
N ASN A 98 -0.09 -0.22 -0.72
CA ASN A 98 0.27 -1.04 -1.86
C ASN A 98 1.69 -0.69 -2.31
N ASN A 99 2.69 -1.24 -1.62
CA ASN A 99 4.11 -0.99 -1.88
C ASN A 99 4.83 -2.15 -2.60
N ALA A 100 4.39 -3.39 -2.42
CA ALA A 100 5.04 -4.54 -3.03
C ALA A 100 5.14 -4.39 -4.55
N GLY A 101 6.29 -4.81 -5.10
CA GLY A 101 6.51 -4.83 -6.53
C GLY A 101 7.78 -5.56 -6.92
N VAL A 102 7.90 -5.86 -8.20
CA VAL A 102 9.04 -6.56 -8.81
C VAL A 102 9.53 -5.80 -10.03
N GLN A 103 10.82 -5.93 -10.34
CA GLN A 103 11.42 -5.26 -11.49
C GLN A 103 11.03 -5.91 -12.83
N GLY A 104 10.81 -7.23 -12.84
CA GLY A 104 10.54 -7.97 -14.07
C GLY A 104 11.81 -8.31 -14.84
N PRO A 105 11.69 -8.60 -16.15
CA PRO A 105 12.82 -8.94 -17.02
C PRO A 105 13.97 -7.95 -16.91
N ASP A 106 15.18 -8.46 -16.70
CA ASP A 106 16.40 -7.65 -16.79
C ASP A 106 16.87 -7.62 -18.26
N HIS A 107 16.96 -6.41 -18.83
CA HIS A 107 17.40 -6.23 -20.21
C HIS A 107 18.12 -4.90 -20.38
N LYS A 108 19.07 -4.86 -21.34
CA LYS A 108 19.71 -3.60 -21.78
C LYS A 108 18.61 -2.60 -22.18
N PRO A 109 18.68 -1.31 -21.79
CA PRO A 109 17.67 -0.34 -22.21
C PRO A 109 17.56 -0.30 -23.73
N ALA A 110 16.35 -0.43 -24.27
CA ALA A 110 16.12 -0.50 -25.73
C ALA A 110 16.71 0.70 -26.50
N ARG A 111 16.78 1.87 -25.87
CA ARG A 111 17.37 3.09 -26.45
C ARG A 111 18.90 3.01 -26.62
N ASP A 112 19.56 2.14 -25.86
CA ASP A 112 21.01 1.98 -25.87
C ASP A 112 21.43 0.96 -26.96
N ALA A 113 20.49 0.44 -27.75
CA ALA A 113 20.76 -0.44 -28.88
C ALA A 113 21.48 0.32 -30.01
N GLU A 114 22.55 -0.26 -30.55
CA GLU A 114 23.34 0.33 -31.62
C GLU A 114 22.90 -0.16 -33.02
N THR A 115 22.23 -1.33 -33.09
CA THR A 115 21.69 -1.88 -34.35
C THR A 115 20.24 -2.35 -34.21
N ILE A 116 19.56 -2.57 -35.35
CA ILE A 116 18.18 -3.06 -35.38
C ILE A 116 18.08 -4.50 -34.86
N GLU A 117 19.07 -5.34 -35.13
CA GLU A 117 19.17 -6.71 -34.63
C GLU A 117 19.33 -6.71 -33.10
N GLU A 118 20.14 -5.76 -32.58
CA GLU A 118 20.29 -5.58 -31.15
C GLU A 118 18.98 -5.12 -30.50
N LEU A 119 18.32 -4.12 -31.08
CA LEU A 119 17.03 -3.62 -30.61
C LEU A 119 15.99 -4.75 -30.61
N GLN A 120 15.88 -5.51 -31.69
CA GLN A 120 14.97 -6.64 -31.80
C GLN A 120 15.23 -7.67 -30.69
N ARG A 121 16.49 -8.06 -30.48
CA ARG A 121 16.87 -9.00 -29.43
C ARG A 121 16.49 -8.49 -28.05
N ILE A 122 16.74 -7.21 -27.76
CA ILE A 122 16.35 -6.58 -26.48
C ILE A 122 14.83 -6.67 -26.28
N LEU A 123 14.04 -6.29 -27.28
CA LEU A 123 12.58 -6.28 -27.19
C LEU A 123 11.97 -7.68 -27.10
N LEU A 124 12.67 -8.72 -27.57
CA LEU A 124 12.27 -10.13 -27.46
C LEU A 124 12.78 -10.80 -26.17
N THR A 125 13.49 -10.09 -25.30
CA THR A 125 13.98 -10.64 -24.02
C THR A 125 12.82 -10.95 -23.08
N ASP A 126 12.75 -12.21 -22.64
CA ASP A 126 11.87 -12.69 -21.56
C ASP A 126 10.42 -12.14 -21.62
N PRO A 127 9.65 -12.53 -22.65
CA PRO A 127 8.25 -12.14 -22.75
C PRO A 127 7.40 -12.72 -21.62
N GLU A 128 7.81 -13.85 -21.01
CA GLU A 128 7.08 -14.52 -19.92
C GLU A 128 7.20 -13.78 -18.58
N GLY A 129 8.28 -13.00 -18.38
CA GLY A 129 8.44 -12.16 -17.19
C GLY A 129 7.49 -10.95 -17.13
N TRP A 130 6.77 -10.63 -18.21
CA TRP A 130 5.81 -9.52 -18.22
C TRP A 130 4.59 -9.79 -17.35
N GLN A 131 3.99 -10.98 -17.46
CA GLN A 131 2.80 -11.35 -16.71
C GLN A 131 3.00 -11.25 -15.18
N PRO A 132 4.04 -11.87 -14.56
CA PRO A 132 4.24 -11.74 -13.12
C PRO A 132 4.56 -10.31 -12.69
N THR A 133 5.21 -9.52 -13.55
CA THR A 133 5.47 -8.10 -13.29
C THR A 133 4.18 -7.29 -13.21
N PHE A 134 3.28 -7.45 -14.17
CA PHE A 134 1.96 -6.81 -14.15
C PHE A 134 1.04 -7.37 -13.05
N ALA A 135 1.15 -8.66 -12.74
CA ALA A 135 0.41 -9.27 -11.65
C ALA A 135 0.75 -8.60 -10.31
N ALA A 136 2.04 -8.48 -9.99
CA ALA A 136 2.50 -7.88 -8.74
C ALA A 136 2.36 -6.35 -8.70
N ASN A 137 2.75 -5.65 -9.76
CA ASN A 137 2.83 -4.19 -9.75
C ASN A 137 1.50 -3.49 -10.05
N SER A 138 0.56 -4.16 -10.72
CA SER A 138 -0.68 -3.53 -11.23
C SER A 138 -1.93 -4.27 -10.76
N SER A 139 -2.09 -5.54 -11.13
CA SER A 139 -3.32 -6.30 -10.84
C SER A 139 -3.54 -6.46 -9.34
N ALA A 140 -2.46 -6.74 -8.60
CA ALA A 140 -2.50 -6.86 -7.15
C ALA A 140 -2.92 -5.56 -6.45
N VAL A 141 -2.67 -4.37 -7.03
CA VAL A 141 -3.16 -3.11 -6.45
C VAL A 141 -4.67 -3.15 -6.31
N VAL A 142 -5.38 -3.57 -7.36
CA VAL A 142 -6.85 -3.69 -7.34
C VAL A 142 -7.30 -4.80 -6.40
N GLY A 143 -6.71 -6.00 -6.52
CA GLY A 143 -7.11 -7.17 -5.74
C GLY A 143 -6.92 -6.97 -4.24
N VAL A 144 -5.75 -6.47 -3.82
CA VAL A 144 -5.45 -6.17 -2.42
C VAL A 144 -6.35 -5.05 -1.91
N SER A 145 -6.46 -3.93 -2.63
CA SER A 145 -7.34 -2.83 -2.23
C SER A 145 -8.78 -3.29 -2.04
N ALA A 146 -9.33 -4.07 -2.97
CA ALA A 146 -10.68 -4.61 -2.87
C ALA A 146 -10.86 -5.53 -1.65
N ALA A 147 -9.88 -6.41 -1.38
CA ALA A 147 -9.94 -7.35 -0.27
C ALA A 147 -9.98 -6.67 1.11
N PHE A 148 -9.32 -5.52 1.25
CA PHE A 148 -9.24 -4.78 2.51
C PHE A 148 -10.36 -3.76 2.74
N LEU A 149 -11.27 -3.54 1.77
CA LEU A 149 -12.32 -2.51 1.88
C LEU A 149 -13.19 -2.64 3.14
N LYS A 150 -13.52 -3.86 3.57
CA LYS A 150 -14.33 -4.09 4.78
C LYS A 150 -13.61 -3.63 6.06
N LEU A 151 -12.30 -3.91 6.16
CA LEU A 151 -11.49 -3.51 7.31
C LEU A 151 -11.22 -2.00 7.31
N LEU A 152 -11.02 -1.40 6.13
CA LEU A 152 -10.92 0.06 5.98
C LEU A 152 -12.23 0.76 6.36
N ASP A 153 -13.38 0.20 5.96
CA ASP A 153 -14.69 0.70 6.35
C ASP A 153 -14.94 0.57 7.86
N ALA A 154 -14.52 -0.54 8.47
CA ALA A 154 -14.53 -0.69 9.92
C ALA A 154 -13.65 0.37 10.61
N GLY A 155 -12.49 0.69 10.04
CA GLY A 155 -11.61 1.78 10.47
C GLY A 155 -12.27 3.15 10.41
N ASN A 156 -13.09 3.41 9.39
CA ASN A 156 -13.89 4.64 9.30
C ASN A 156 -14.98 4.67 10.37
N ARG A 157 -15.77 3.61 10.50
CA ARG A 157 -16.89 3.52 11.45
C ARG A 157 -16.43 3.68 12.90
N ARG A 158 -15.25 3.17 13.26
CA ARG A 158 -14.71 3.32 14.63
C ARG A 158 -14.41 4.78 15.00
N ARG A 159 -14.20 5.65 14.01
CA ARG A 159 -13.90 7.09 14.15
C ARG A 159 -15.15 7.97 13.95
N GLY A 160 -16.32 7.35 13.94
CA GLY A 160 -17.61 8.02 13.75
C GLY A 160 -17.95 8.33 12.29
N TRP A 161 -17.11 7.96 11.31
CA TRP A 161 -17.44 8.18 9.91
C TRP A 161 -18.54 7.24 9.44
N GLU A 162 -19.46 7.76 8.62
CA GLU A 162 -20.48 6.98 7.92
C GLU A 162 -19.81 5.85 7.14
N GLY A 163 -20.27 4.62 7.38
CA GLY A 163 -19.77 3.43 6.71
C GLY A 163 -20.42 3.19 5.34
N GLY A 164 -19.83 2.27 4.58
CA GLY A 164 -20.29 1.86 3.26
C GLY A 164 -19.90 2.82 2.14
N LYS A 165 -20.50 2.57 0.97
CA LYS A 165 -20.28 3.38 -0.23
C LYS A 165 -21.07 4.68 -0.13
N ILE A 166 -20.36 5.81 -0.19
CA ILE A 166 -20.99 7.14 -0.19
C ILE A 166 -21.45 7.47 -1.62
N PRO A 167 -22.72 7.91 -1.82
CA PRO A 167 -23.19 8.36 -3.12
C PRO A 167 -22.36 9.52 -3.68
N LEU A 168 -22.21 9.55 -5.00
CA LEU A 168 -21.52 10.64 -5.69
C LEU A 168 -22.16 11.99 -5.37
N GLY A 169 -21.33 13.02 -5.13
CA GLY A 169 -21.77 14.38 -4.82
C GLY A 169 -22.21 14.61 -3.38
N ARG A 170 -22.18 13.59 -2.51
CA ARG A 170 -22.52 13.72 -1.09
C ARG A 170 -21.27 13.64 -0.20
N PRO A 171 -21.05 14.59 0.72
CA PRO A 171 -19.98 14.46 1.70
C PRO A 171 -20.28 13.32 2.69
N ARG A 172 -19.25 12.55 3.05
CA ARG A 172 -19.34 11.53 4.09
C ARG A 172 -19.65 12.21 5.43
N ARG A 173 -20.67 11.74 6.15
CA ARG A 173 -21.03 12.30 7.46
C ARG A 173 -20.16 11.70 8.57
N ARG A 174 -19.94 12.46 9.65
CA ARG A 174 -19.28 11.99 10.86
C ARG A 174 -20.19 12.20 12.06
N ASP A 175 -20.40 11.15 12.83
CA ASP A 175 -21.08 11.18 14.12
C ASP A 175 -20.03 11.30 15.23
N ILE A 176 -19.93 12.49 15.81
CA ILE A 176 -18.98 12.80 16.89
C ILE A 176 -19.43 12.25 18.26
N THR A 177 -20.65 11.70 18.35
CA THR A 177 -21.18 11.07 19.57
C THR A 177 -20.78 9.60 19.69
N VAL A 178 -20.26 9.00 18.62
CA VAL A 178 -19.57 7.71 18.67
C VAL A 178 -18.33 7.90 19.54
N PHE A 179 -18.47 7.58 20.83
CA PHE A 179 -17.37 7.65 21.78
C PHE A 179 -16.21 6.86 21.22
N ALA A 180 -15.07 7.55 21.09
CA ALA A 180 -13.80 6.96 20.75
C ALA A 180 -13.62 5.63 21.49
N LYS A 181 -13.81 4.52 20.79
CA LYS A 181 -13.32 3.24 21.29
C LYS A 181 -11.80 3.41 21.39
N GLU A 182 -11.27 3.07 22.56
CA GLU A 182 -9.87 3.09 23.00
C GLU A 182 -8.88 3.79 22.05
N GLY A 183 -8.37 4.96 22.47
CA GLY A 183 -7.17 5.57 21.88
C GLY A 183 -7.38 6.48 20.67
N THR A 184 -8.62 6.81 20.29
CA THR A 184 -8.90 7.86 19.27
C THR A 184 -9.29 9.17 19.96
N ALA A 185 -8.67 10.29 19.58
CA ALA A 185 -9.07 11.58 20.14
C ALA A 185 -10.41 12.03 19.50
N LEU A 186 -11.25 12.76 20.23
CA LEU A 186 -12.55 13.24 19.70
C LEU A 186 -12.36 14.11 18.45
N ASN A 187 -11.29 14.89 18.40
CA ASN A 187 -10.88 15.73 17.27
C ASN A 187 -10.10 14.98 16.17
N ASP A 188 -9.94 13.65 16.27
CA ASP A 188 -9.21 12.87 15.28
C ASP A 188 -10.05 12.63 14.03
N GLU A 189 -9.95 13.55 13.07
CA GLU A 189 -10.67 13.56 11.80
C GLU A 189 -10.06 12.64 10.73
N ARG A 190 -9.03 11.84 11.05
CA ARG A 190 -8.43 10.94 10.06
C ARG A 190 -9.47 9.93 9.58
N SER A 191 -9.50 9.68 8.27
CA SER A 191 -10.30 8.64 7.61
C SER A 191 -9.37 7.63 6.95
N SER A 192 -9.86 6.41 6.75
CA SER A 192 -9.04 5.33 6.20
C SER A 192 -8.52 5.67 4.79
N GLN A 193 -7.25 5.35 4.52
CA GLN A 193 -6.57 5.68 3.26
C GLN A 193 -6.03 4.44 2.56
N ILE A 194 -5.99 4.48 1.23
CA ILE A 194 -5.23 3.55 0.40
C ILE A 194 -4.14 4.37 -0.30
N ILE A 195 -2.89 3.94 -0.13
CA ILE A 195 -1.71 4.55 -0.74
C ILE A 195 -1.07 3.53 -1.67
N THR A 196 -0.78 3.91 -2.92
CA THR A 196 -0.08 3.04 -3.87
C THR A 196 1.27 3.64 -4.23
N VAL A 197 2.31 2.82 -4.15
CA VAL A 197 3.66 3.22 -4.55
C VAL A 197 3.84 3.06 -6.06
N GLY A 198 3.77 4.20 -6.76
CA GLY A 198 4.06 4.30 -8.18
C GLY A 198 5.57 4.27 -8.48
N SER A 199 5.95 4.81 -9.63
CA SER A 199 7.35 5.07 -9.97
C SER A 199 7.42 6.15 -11.04
N ILE A 200 8.45 6.99 -10.99
CA ILE A 200 8.78 7.91 -12.09
C ILE A 200 8.99 7.18 -13.42
N SER A 201 9.38 5.89 -13.39
CA SER A 201 9.50 5.05 -14.59
C SER A 201 8.16 4.84 -15.31
N GLY A 202 7.02 5.03 -14.63
CA GLY A 202 5.69 4.98 -15.25
C GLY A 202 5.28 6.28 -15.94
N LEU A 203 6.08 7.34 -15.82
CA LEU A 203 5.83 8.66 -16.43
C LEU A 203 6.89 9.02 -17.47
N ASN A 204 8.12 8.55 -17.26
CA ASN A 204 9.24 8.87 -18.13
C ASN A 204 9.17 8.11 -19.46
N ARG A 205 9.49 8.83 -20.55
CA ARG A 205 9.70 8.21 -21.87
C ARG A 205 10.94 7.29 -21.88
N PHE A 206 11.90 7.53 -20.99
CA PHE A 206 13.15 6.78 -20.94
C PHE A 206 13.10 5.68 -19.89
N ILE A 207 13.45 4.47 -20.32
CA ILE A 207 13.40 3.24 -19.53
C ILE A 207 14.62 3.21 -18.61
N THR A 208 14.41 3.40 -17.31
CA THR A 208 15.49 3.26 -16.30
C THR A 208 15.45 1.91 -15.59
N ALA A 209 14.35 1.16 -15.68
CA ALA A 209 14.12 -0.04 -14.87
C ALA A 209 13.43 -1.20 -15.61
N GLY A 210 13.34 -1.16 -16.94
CA GLY A 210 12.70 -2.20 -17.75
C GLY A 210 11.37 -1.77 -18.40
N LEU A 211 11.05 -2.31 -19.58
CA LEU A 211 9.78 -2.00 -20.26
C LEU A 211 8.57 -2.49 -19.45
N ALA A 212 8.62 -3.74 -18.99
CA ALA A 212 7.56 -4.33 -18.16
C ALA A 212 7.38 -3.56 -16.84
N TYR A 213 8.48 -3.16 -16.19
CA TYR A 213 8.42 -2.35 -14.97
C TYR A 213 7.75 -1.00 -15.21
N GLY A 214 8.24 -0.23 -16.18
CA GLY A 214 7.70 1.10 -16.49
C GLY A 214 6.21 1.03 -16.84
N ALA A 215 5.84 0.11 -17.72
CA ALA A 215 4.45 -0.06 -18.13
C ALA A 215 3.55 -0.50 -16.97
N SER A 216 4.00 -1.44 -16.13
CA SER A 216 3.22 -1.90 -14.98
C SER A 216 3.08 -0.82 -13.89
N LYS A 217 4.08 0.03 -13.68
CA LYS A 217 3.99 1.18 -12.77
C LYS A 217 3.13 2.31 -13.34
N ALA A 218 3.13 2.53 -14.65
CA ALA A 218 2.17 3.43 -15.31
C ALA A 218 0.73 2.96 -15.07
N ALA A 219 0.48 1.65 -15.23
CA ALA A 219 -0.81 1.05 -14.92
C ALA A 219 -1.18 1.22 -13.43
N ALA A 220 -0.24 1.01 -12.51
CA ALA A 220 -0.48 1.20 -11.06
C ALA A 220 -0.90 2.63 -10.71
N ILE A 221 -0.25 3.64 -11.31
CA ILE A 221 -0.59 5.06 -11.15
C ILE A 221 -2.00 5.33 -11.67
N HIS A 222 -2.32 4.84 -12.87
CA HIS A 222 -3.63 5.04 -13.48
C HIS A 222 -4.76 4.38 -12.67
N LEU A 223 -4.56 3.12 -12.26
CA LEU A 223 -5.52 2.38 -11.43
C LEU A 223 -5.76 3.08 -10.10
N SER A 224 -4.73 3.61 -9.46
CA SER A 224 -4.87 4.33 -8.19
C SER A 224 -5.78 5.55 -8.33
N LYS A 225 -5.69 6.30 -9.44
CA LYS A 225 -6.58 7.42 -9.74
C LYS A 225 -8.04 6.98 -9.96
N MET A 226 -8.25 5.79 -10.52
CA MET A 226 -9.60 5.28 -10.77
C MET A 226 -10.29 4.77 -9.49
N LEU A 227 -9.50 4.39 -8.47
CA LEU A 227 -9.99 3.81 -7.22
C LEU A 227 -10.30 4.86 -6.14
N THR A 228 -9.85 6.10 -6.31
CA THR A 228 -10.15 7.26 -5.43
C THR A 228 -11.41 7.99 -5.87
#